data_AF-A0A6L6H3N8-F1
#
_entry.id   AF-A0A6L6H3N8-F1
#
_cell.length_a   1.000
_cell.length_b   1.000
_cell.length_c   1.000
_cell.angle_alpha   90.00
_cell.angle_beta   90.00
_cell.angle_gamma   90.00
#
_symmetry.space_group_name_H-M   'P 1'
#
loop_
_entity.id
_entity.type
_entity.pdbx_description
1 polymer ?
#
loop_
_entity_poly.entity_id
_entity_poly.type
_entity_poly.pdbx_seq_one_letter_code
_entity_poly.pdbx_strand_id
1 'polypeptide(L)'
;MNFSRRKGAWNALEYKQNAKKCVILLHEIYGINQHITGYAKLFFQEGFDVYVPDLSGRSEPFSYEEEELAYENFMSNVGFSKAAKQVEQLIQEISPQYEEVRIVGFSVGATIAWLCSANPSVQKVIGFYGSRIRQYVDIVPTGDVFLIYSEHEK
;
A
#
# COMPACT_ATOMS: atom_id res chain seq x y z
N MET A 1 13.58 -2.36 -18.83
CA MET A 1 12.70 -2.43 -17.63
C MET A 1 11.39 -1.79 -18.03
N ASN A 2 10.32 -2.58 -18.19
CA ASN A 2 9.04 -2.06 -18.69
C ASN A 2 8.26 -1.45 -17.52
N PHE A 3 8.24 -0.12 -17.47
CA PHE A 3 7.39 0.65 -16.56
C PHE A 3 6.17 1.12 -17.34
N SER A 4 4.99 0.93 -16.78
CA SER A 4 3.76 1.54 -17.28
C SER A 4 3.00 2.19 -16.13
N ARG A 5 2.47 3.39 -16.38
CA ARG A 5 1.35 3.91 -15.58
C ARG A 5 0.08 3.37 -16.21
N ARG A 6 -0.70 2.60 -15.46
CA ARG A 6 -2.01 2.16 -15.94
C ARG A 6 -2.97 3.34 -15.87
N LYS A 7 -3.58 3.68 -17.00
CA LYS A 7 -4.77 4.54 -17.06
C LYS A 7 -6.00 3.62 -17.16
N GLY A 8 -6.73 3.47 -16.06
CA GLY A 8 -7.88 2.58 -15.89
C GLY A 8 -8.74 3.00 -14.69
N ALA A 9 -9.45 2.07 -14.05
CA ALA A 9 -10.33 2.35 -12.90
C ALA A 9 -9.61 3.02 -11.69
N TRP A 10 -8.28 2.97 -11.65
CA TRP A 10 -7.42 3.71 -10.72
C TRP A 10 -6.02 3.93 -11.32
N ASN A 11 -5.29 4.90 -10.79
CA ASN A 11 -3.89 5.16 -11.14
C ASN A 11 -2.97 4.30 -10.27
N ALA A 12 -2.00 3.62 -10.91
CA ALA A 12 -0.99 2.84 -10.20
C ALA A 12 0.36 2.86 -10.94
N LEU A 13 1.44 2.77 -10.17
CA LEU A 13 2.78 2.40 -10.64
C LEU A 13 2.90 0.88 -10.59
N GLU A 14 3.33 0.26 -11.69
CA GLU A 14 3.45 -1.20 -11.79
C GLU A 14 4.85 -1.62 -12.27
N TYR A 15 5.35 -2.69 -11.66
CA TYR A 15 6.54 -3.43 -12.12
C TYR A 15 6.16 -4.89 -12.36
N LYS A 16 6.41 -5.38 -13.58
CA LYS A 16 5.96 -6.70 -14.06
C LYS A 16 7.10 -7.50 -14.67
N GLN A 17 7.20 -8.76 -14.24
CA GLN A 17 8.12 -9.76 -14.78
C GLN A 17 7.45 -11.14 -14.90
N ASN A 18 6.12 -11.20 -14.80
CA ASN A 18 5.33 -12.43 -14.81
C ASN A 18 5.71 -13.35 -13.63
N ALA A 19 5.93 -12.75 -12.46
CA ALA A 19 6.17 -13.50 -11.24
C ALA A 19 4.89 -14.24 -10.81
N LYS A 20 5.06 -15.36 -10.12
CA LYS A 20 3.94 -16.10 -9.48
C LYS A 20 3.38 -15.39 -8.25
N LYS A 21 4.11 -14.41 -7.71
CA LYS A 21 3.80 -13.72 -6.46
C LYS A 21 3.80 -12.22 -6.68
N CYS A 22 2.96 -11.49 -5.96
CA CYS A 22 2.93 -10.04 -6.04
C CYS A 22 2.94 -9.35 -4.67
N VAL A 23 3.37 -8.08 -4.71
CA VAL A 23 3.32 -7.15 -3.59
C VAL A 23 2.47 -5.95 -3.99
N ILE A 24 1.46 -5.64 -3.18
CA ILE A 24 0.78 -4.35 -3.17
C ILE A 24 1.51 -3.47 -2.15
N LEU A 25 2.17 -2.42 -2.62
CA LEU A 25 2.95 -1.49 -1.81
C LEU A 25 2.16 -0.20 -1.59
N LEU A 26 1.84 0.09 -0.33
CA LEU A 26 1.02 1.22 0.08
C LEU A 26 1.90 2.32 0.69
N HIS A 27 1.80 3.50 0.10
CA HIS A 27 2.63 4.65 0.45
C HIS A 27 2.16 5.38 1.73
N GLU A 28 3.03 6.25 2.22
CA GLU A 28 2.77 7.21 3.28
C GLU A 28 1.88 8.36 2.77
N ILE A 29 1.53 9.37 3.58
CA ILE A 29 0.69 10.50 3.13
C ILE A 29 1.26 11.29 1.94
N TYR A 30 2.56 11.17 1.69
CA TYR A 30 3.28 11.92 0.65
C TYR A 30 3.03 11.43 -0.79
N GLY A 31 2.36 10.29 -0.98
CA GLY A 31 2.20 9.69 -2.31
C GLY A 31 3.41 8.86 -2.74
N ILE A 32 3.49 8.58 -4.04
CA ILE A 32 4.53 7.71 -4.63
C ILE A 32 5.84 8.49 -4.80
N ASN A 33 6.59 8.65 -3.70
CA ASN A 33 7.86 9.37 -3.63
C ASN A 33 9.10 8.45 -3.87
N GLN A 34 10.30 8.99 -3.66
CA GLN A 34 11.56 8.22 -3.83
C GLN A 34 11.67 7.02 -2.87
N HIS A 35 11.19 7.16 -1.64
CA HIS A 35 11.19 6.08 -0.65
C HIS A 35 10.36 4.88 -1.17
N ILE A 36 9.14 5.15 -1.62
CA ILE A 36 8.22 4.13 -2.13
C ILE A 36 8.71 3.52 -3.44
N THR A 37 9.22 4.33 -4.37
CA THR A 37 9.80 3.81 -5.62
C THR A 37 11.06 2.97 -5.38
N GLY A 38 11.83 3.26 -4.33
CA GLY A 38 12.96 2.45 -3.88
C GLY A 38 12.52 1.05 -3.46
N TYR A 39 11.54 0.96 -2.55
CA TYR A 39 10.98 -0.33 -2.12
C TYR A 39 10.30 -1.10 -3.26
N ALA A 40 9.60 -0.40 -4.15
CA ALA A 40 8.98 -1.04 -5.31
C ALA A 40 10.02 -1.74 -6.21
N LYS A 41 11.16 -1.08 -6.45
CA LYS A 41 12.28 -1.68 -7.19
C LYS A 41 12.93 -2.83 -6.43
N LEU A 42 13.10 -2.70 -5.12
CA LEU A 42 13.66 -3.76 -4.28
C LEU A 42 12.79 -5.02 -4.36
N PHE A 43 11.48 -4.92 -4.15
CA PHE A 43 10.58 -6.07 -4.23
C PHE A 43 10.55 -6.68 -5.64
N PHE A 44 10.62 -5.85 -6.67
CA PHE A 44 10.73 -6.33 -8.03
C PHE A 44 12.02 -7.15 -8.26
N GLN A 45 13.16 -6.67 -7.74
CA GLN A 45 14.44 -7.39 -7.81
C GLN A 45 14.42 -8.70 -7.03
N GLU A 46 13.66 -8.76 -5.94
CA GLU A 46 13.44 -9.98 -5.14
C GLU A 46 12.44 -10.97 -5.77
N GLY A 47 12.02 -10.74 -7.03
CA GLY A 47 11.22 -11.71 -7.78
C GLY A 47 9.70 -11.54 -7.65
N PHE A 48 9.22 -10.39 -7.16
CA PHE A 48 7.78 -10.08 -7.12
C PHE A 48 7.33 -9.24 -8.31
N ASP A 49 6.08 -9.41 -8.71
CA ASP A 49 5.36 -8.36 -9.42
C ASP A 49 4.89 -7.31 -8.40
N VAL A 50 4.99 -6.02 -8.72
CA VAL A 50 4.71 -4.95 -7.74
C VAL A 50 3.64 -4.01 -8.26
N TYR A 51 2.66 -3.72 -7.40
CA TYR A 51 1.62 -2.72 -7.61
C TYR A 51 1.71 -1.64 -6.55
N VAL A 52 1.77 -0.38 -6.95
CA VAL A 52 1.75 0.77 -6.06
C VAL A 52 0.53 1.64 -6.44
N PRO A 53 -0.65 1.44 -5.82
CA PRO A 53 -1.80 2.28 -6.08
C PRO A 53 -1.53 3.71 -5.62
N ASP A 54 -1.96 4.70 -6.42
CA ASP A 54 -1.96 6.09 -5.99
C ASP A 54 -3.17 6.34 -5.09
N LEU A 55 -2.89 6.61 -3.82
CA LEU A 55 -3.83 6.94 -2.77
C LEU A 55 -3.69 8.40 -2.31
N SER A 56 -2.93 9.22 -3.04
CA SER A 56 -2.78 10.66 -2.78
C SER A 56 -3.72 11.50 -3.63
N GLY A 57 -4.14 10.98 -4.78
CA GLY A 57 -4.98 11.68 -5.76
C GLY A 57 -4.22 12.76 -6.55
N ARG A 58 -2.88 12.76 -6.48
CA ARG A 58 -2.01 13.72 -7.15
C ARG A 58 -1.02 13.01 -8.07
N SER A 59 -0.70 13.66 -9.19
CA SER A 59 0.30 13.15 -10.13
C SER A 59 1.73 13.21 -9.59
N GLU A 60 2.00 14.18 -8.71
CA GLU A 60 3.29 14.44 -8.08
C GLU A 60 3.17 14.26 -6.55
N PRO A 61 4.15 13.60 -5.91
CA PRO A 61 4.18 13.42 -4.47
C PRO A 61 4.42 14.74 -3.74
N PHE A 62 4.00 14.80 -2.49
CA PHE A 62 4.37 15.87 -1.56
C PHE A 62 5.83 15.72 -1.12
N SER A 63 6.50 16.83 -0.84
CA SER A 63 7.77 16.82 -0.12
C SER A 63 7.54 16.56 1.37
N TYR A 64 8.62 16.21 2.10
CA TYR A 64 8.51 15.97 3.55
C TYR A 64 8.20 17.27 4.33
N GLU A 65 8.58 18.42 3.79
CA GLU A 65 8.27 19.73 4.35
C GLU A 65 6.77 20.09 4.24
N GLU A 66 6.03 19.39 3.37
CA GLU A 66 4.58 19.59 3.15
C GLU A 66 3.72 18.61 3.99
N GLU A 67 4.23 18.10 5.13
CA GLU A 67 3.54 17.10 5.96
C GLU A 67 2.10 17.47 6.33
N GLU A 68 1.87 18.69 6.80
CA GLU A 68 0.54 19.16 7.20
C GLU A 68 -0.43 19.15 6.01
N LEU A 69 0.00 19.68 4.86
CA LEU A 69 -0.79 19.71 3.64
C LEU A 69 -1.06 18.29 3.11
N ALA A 70 -0.07 17.40 3.16
CA ALA A 70 -0.21 16.01 2.76
C ALA A 70 -1.22 15.27 3.65
N TYR A 71 -1.16 15.51 4.96
CA TYR A 71 -2.08 14.94 5.93
C TYR A 71 -3.51 15.44 5.73
N GLU A 72 -3.70 16.75 5.60
CA GLU A 72 -5.00 17.38 5.32
C GLU A 72 -5.61 16.85 4.02
N ASN A 73 -4.81 16.74 2.96
CA ASN A 73 -5.24 16.18 1.69
C ASN A 73 -5.70 14.73 1.86
N PHE A 74 -4.91 13.90 2.55
CA PHE A 74 -5.28 12.51 2.79
C PHE A 74 -6.60 12.42 3.56
N MET A 75 -6.74 13.15 4.66
CA MET A 75 -7.95 13.08 5.51
C MET A 75 -9.19 13.63 4.80
N SER A 76 -9.06 14.69 4.01
CA SER A 76 -10.20 15.37 3.38
C SER A 76 -10.67 14.70 2.09
N ASN A 77 -9.73 14.21 1.27
CA ASN A 77 -10.04 13.77 -0.10
C ASN A 77 -10.03 12.24 -0.25
N VAL A 78 -9.30 11.55 0.62
CA VAL A 78 -9.05 10.11 0.54
C VAL A 78 -9.66 9.42 1.76
N GLY A 79 -9.01 9.47 2.90
CA GLY A 79 -9.43 8.82 4.13
C GLY A 79 -9.26 7.30 4.10
N PHE A 80 -9.16 6.70 5.29
CA PHE A 80 -8.83 5.27 5.43
C PHE A 80 -9.86 4.33 4.78
N SER A 81 -11.15 4.60 4.95
CA SER A 81 -12.21 3.73 4.43
C SER A 81 -12.24 3.70 2.89
N LYS A 82 -12.13 4.86 2.24
CA LYS A 82 -12.07 4.95 0.77
C LYS A 82 -10.79 4.33 0.23
N ALA A 83 -9.64 4.60 0.86
CA ALA A 83 -8.37 4.00 0.47
C ALA A 83 -8.39 2.48 0.60
N ALA A 84 -8.89 1.94 1.72
CA ALA A 84 -9.05 0.50 1.90
C ALA A 84 -9.97 -0.10 0.83
N LYS A 85 -11.11 0.53 0.53
CA LYS A 85 -11.99 0.08 -0.55
C LYS A 85 -11.29 0.05 -1.92
N GLN A 86 -10.46 1.03 -2.23
CA GLN A 86 -9.68 1.05 -3.47
C GLN A 86 -8.65 -0.09 -3.51
N VAL A 87 -7.97 -0.36 -2.38
CA VAL A 87 -7.02 -1.47 -2.27
C VAL A 87 -7.73 -2.82 -2.35
N GLU A 88 -8.90 -2.97 -1.73
CA GLU A 88 -9.75 -4.17 -1.84
C GLU A 88 -10.15 -4.46 -3.29
N GLN A 89 -10.55 -3.44 -4.05
CA GLN A 89 -10.85 -3.58 -5.47
C GLN A 89 -9.63 -4.03 -6.27
N LEU A 90 -8.46 -3.47 -5.97
CA LEU A 90 -7.19 -3.90 -6.58
C LEU A 90 -6.90 -5.38 -6.25
N ILE A 91 -7.02 -5.79 -4.99
CA ILE A 91 -6.81 -7.18 -4.55
C ILE A 91 -7.71 -8.12 -5.35
N GLN A 92 -9.01 -7.81 -5.44
CA GLN A 92 -9.99 -8.63 -6.18
C GLN A 92 -9.65 -8.76 -7.67
N GLU A 93 -9.14 -7.69 -8.29
CA GLU A 93 -8.77 -7.72 -9.70
C GLU A 93 -7.52 -8.56 -9.96
N ILE A 94 -6.51 -8.46 -9.11
CA ILE A 94 -5.19 -9.05 -9.38
C ILE A 94 -5.03 -10.44 -8.78
N SER A 95 -5.69 -10.76 -7.67
CA SER A 95 -5.42 -12.00 -6.93
C SER A 95 -5.62 -13.29 -7.75
N PRO A 96 -6.56 -13.39 -8.72
CA PRO A 96 -6.69 -14.60 -9.54
C PRO A 96 -5.46 -14.90 -10.42
N GLN A 97 -4.56 -13.94 -10.59
CA GLN A 97 -3.36 -14.07 -11.43
C GLN A 97 -2.13 -14.54 -10.65
N TYR A 98 -2.21 -14.60 -9.31
CA TYR A 98 -1.06 -14.86 -8.44
C TYR A 98 -1.33 -16.03 -7.49
N GLU A 99 -0.27 -16.79 -7.21
CA GLU A 99 -0.27 -17.83 -6.17
C GLU A 99 -0.18 -17.22 -4.77
N GLU A 100 0.37 -16.01 -4.65
CA GLU A 100 0.56 -15.30 -3.38
C GLU A 100 0.48 -13.78 -3.57
N VAL A 101 -0.36 -13.13 -2.76
CA VAL A 101 -0.52 -11.68 -2.67
C VAL A 101 -0.09 -11.21 -1.28
N ARG A 102 0.84 -10.26 -1.26
CA ARG A 102 1.31 -9.59 -0.04
C ARG A 102 0.95 -8.12 -0.06
N ILE A 103 0.69 -7.54 1.10
CA ILE A 103 0.56 -6.10 1.26
C ILE A 103 1.68 -5.59 2.15
N VAL A 104 2.39 -4.57 1.69
CA VAL A 104 3.38 -3.84 2.48
C VAL A 104 2.92 -2.39 2.58
N GLY A 105 2.82 -1.85 3.78
CA GLY A 105 2.35 -0.48 3.99
C GLY A 105 3.21 0.31 4.96
N PHE A 106 3.33 1.62 4.72
CA PHE A 106 4.05 2.57 5.56
C PHE A 106 3.10 3.66 6.08
N SER A 107 3.18 4.01 7.38
CA SER A 107 2.31 5.02 8.02
C SER A 107 0.82 4.78 7.75
N VAL A 108 0.14 5.70 7.06
CA VAL A 108 -1.26 5.52 6.65
C VAL A 108 -1.45 4.26 5.80
N GLY A 109 -0.48 3.93 4.94
CA GLY A 109 -0.45 2.71 4.16
C GLY A 109 -0.41 1.45 5.02
N ALA A 110 0.27 1.46 6.17
CA ALA A 110 0.27 0.33 7.11
C ALA A 110 -1.11 0.12 7.74
N THR A 111 -1.81 1.22 8.06
CA THR A 111 -3.20 1.14 8.55
C THR A 111 -4.11 0.58 7.46
N ILE A 112 -3.97 1.03 6.23
CA ILE A 112 -4.78 0.52 5.11
C ILE A 112 -4.49 -0.96 4.85
N ALA A 113 -3.22 -1.38 4.92
CA ALA A 113 -2.84 -2.78 4.80
C ALA A 113 -3.49 -3.65 5.90
N TRP A 114 -3.54 -3.14 7.14
CA TRP A 114 -4.27 -3.78 8.23
C TRP A 114 -5.77 -3.88 7.95
N LEU A 115 -6.40 -2.82 7.44
CA LEU A 115 -7.82 -2.84 7.07
C LEU A 115 -8.15 -3.91 6.03
N CYS A 116 -7.22 -4.18 5.11
CA CYS A 116 -7.35 -5.20 4.08
C CYS A 116 -6.91 -6.61 4.51
N SER A 117 -6.42 -6.78 5.74
CA SER A 117 -5.81 -8.04 6.20
C SER A 117 -6.82 -9.17 6.40
N ALA A 118 -8.12 -8.86 6.51
CA ALA A 118 -9.19 -9.85 6.60
C ALA A 118 -9.62 -10.42 5.24
N ASN A 119 -9.05 -9.92 4.13
CA ASN A 119 -9.35 -10.45 2.81
C ASN A 119 -8.67 -11.83 2.62
N PRO A 120 -9.41 -12.90 2.29
CA PRO A 120 -8.85 -14.25 2.16
C PRO A 120 -7.84 -14.40 1.01
N SER A 121 -7.84 -13.48 0.04
CA SER A 121 -6.85 -13.45 -1.04
C SER A 121 -5.50 -12.89 -0.59
N VAL A 122 -5.37 -12.32 0.61
CA VAL A 122 -4.14 -11.74 1.14
C VAL A 122 -3.47 -12.73 2.09
N GLN A 123 -2.28 -13.22 1.72
CA GLN A 123 -1.57 -14.22 2.55
C GLN A 123 -0.64 -13.57 3.58
N LYS A 124 -0.17 -12.35 3.32
CA LYS A 124 0.76 -11.66 4.23
C LYS A 124 0.60 -10.16 4.23
N VAL A 125 0.62 -9.55 5.42
CA VAL A 125 0.65 -8.10 5.62
C VAL A 125 1.91 -7.71 6.40
N ILE A 126 2.60 -6.68 5.93
CA ILE A 126 3.72 -6.05 6.63
C ILE A 126 3.40 -4.56 6.78
N GLY A 127 3.27 -4.10 8.01
CA GLY A 127 2.95 -2.71 8.34
C GLY A 127 4.08 -2.04 9.08
N PHE A 128 4.54 -0.89 8.59
CA PHE A 128 5.52 -0.04 9.27
C PHE A 128 4.83 1.19 9.87
N TYR A 129 4.97 1.37 11.19
CA TYR A 129 4.53 2.55 11.97
C TYR A 129 3.08 2.98 11.68
N GLY A 130 2.18 2.00 11.60
CA GLY A 130 0.75 2.20 11.34
C GLY A 130 -0.01 2.64 12.59
N SER A 131 0.03 3.93 12.91
CA SER A 131 -0.50 4.44 14.19
C SER A 131 -2.01 4.18 14.38
N ARG A 132 -2.81 4.26 13.32
CA ARG A 132 -4.28 4.14 13.39
C ARG A 132 -4.78 2.70 13.51
N ILE A 133 -3.92 1.68 13.40
CA ILE A 133 -4.27 0.26 13.59
C ILE A 133 -4.96 0.03 14.94
N ARG A 134 -4.54 0.75 15.99
CA ARG A 134 -5.15 0.72 17.34
C ARG A 134 -6.65 1.05 17.39
N GLN A 135 -7.19 1.64 16.32
CA GLN A 135 -8.62 2.00 16.21
C GLN A 135 -9.44 0.89 15.53
N TYR A 136 -8.80 -0.16 15.03
CA TYR A 136 -9.41 -1.23 14.24
C TYR A 136 -9.05 -2.62 14.79
N VAL A 137 -9.16 -2.79 16.11
CA VAL A 137 -8.77 -4.02 16.83
C VAL A 137 -9.70 -5.21 16.58
N ASP A 138 -10.89 -4.97 16.05
CA ASP A 138 -11.87 -6.02 15.72
C ASP A 138 -11.56 -6.74 14.40
N ILE A 139 -10.57 -6.26 13.64
CA ILE A 139 -10.14 -6.90 12.40
C ILE A 139 -9.33 -8.15 12.74
N VAL A 140 -9.77 -9.27 12.19
CA VAL A 140 -9.08 -10.56 12.30
C VAL A 140 -8.42 -10.87 10.96
N PRO A 141 -7.09 -10.82 10.86
CA PRO A 141 -6.37 -11.16 9.65
C PRO A 141 -6.60 -12.63 9.25
N THR A 142 -6.66 -12.89 7.95
CA THR A 142 -6.73 -14.25 7.38
C THR A 142 -5.35 -14.86 7.14
N GLY A 143 -4.34 -14.01 6.92
CA GLY A 143 -2.94 -14.38 6.69
C GLY A 143 -1.99 -13.88 7.77
N ASP A 144 -0.68 -14.09 7.55
CA ASP A 144 0.36 -13.66 8.48
C ASP A 144 0.47 -12.14 8.54
N VAL A 145 0.56 -11.57 9.74
CA VAL A 145 0.76 -10.13 9.92
C VAL A 145 2.02 -9.82 10.71
N PHE A 146 2.85 -8.92 10.18
CA PHE A 146 4.04 -8.39 10.84
C PHE A 146 3.90 -6.87 10.95
N LEU A 147 3.80 -6.35 12.17
CA LEU A 147 3.74 -4.91 12.45
C LEU A 147 5.03 -4.45 13.11
N ILE A 148 5.64 -3.42 12.54
CA ILE A 148 6.92 -2.86 12.97
C ILE A 148 6.66 -1.44 13.46
N TYR A 149 6.83 -1.22 14.76
CA TYR A 149 6.67 0.09 15.40
C TYR A 149 8.02 0.60 15.86
N SER A 150 8.21 1.93 15.85
CA SER A 150 9.35 2.54 16.53
C SER A 150 9.14 2.47 18.03
N GLU A 151 10.22 2.28 18.79
CA GLU A 151 10.19 2.29 20.27
C GLU A 151 9.71 3.64 20.83
N HIS A 152 9.95 4.72 20.07
CA HIS A 152 9.48 6.07 20.35
C HIS A 152 8.73 6.63 19.14
N GLU A 153 7.48 7.05 19.36
CA GLU A 153 6.76 7.96 18.47
C GLU A 153 6.84 9.38 19.07
N LYS A 154 7.02 10.41 18.24
CA LYS A 154 7.07 11.82 18.67
C LYS A 154 5.67 12.36 18.99
#